data_AF-A0A1M6SLN6-F1
#
_entry.id   AF-A0A1M6SLN6-F1
#
_cell.length_a   1.000
_cell.length_b   1.000
_cell.length_c   1.000
_cell.angle_alpha   90.00
_cell.angle_beta   90.00
_cell.angle_gamma   90.00
#
_symmetry.space_group_name_H-M   'P 1'
#
loop_
_entity.id
_entity.type
_entity.pdbx_description
1 polymer ?
#
loop_
_entity_poly.entity_id
_entity_poly.type
_entity_poly.pdbx_seq_one_letter_code
_entity_poly.pdbx_strand_id
1 'polypeptide(L)'
;MKNVSAFFFFLVMLAGYVATADSGDQNELSARSTQLTRRMALRTPLNEGQYMKVRQLNMRLLAEVPAAQAQFSGDAAALDKQLAEVQARYEWDLATILWPRQMQAYTQAKADLMAFGNR
;
A
#
# COMPACT_ATOMS: atom_id res chain seq x y z
N MET A 1 5.14 21.25 5.95
CA MET A 1 4.57 19.99 5.42
C MET A 1 5.64 18.92 5.57
N LYS A 2 5.66 18.15 6.67
CA LYS A 2 6.77 17.23 7.02
C LYS A 2 6.26 15.80 7.31
N ASN A 3 4.97 15.56 7.09
CA ASN A 3 4.26 14.42 7.66
C ASN A 3 3.70 13.49 6.57
N VAL A 4 3.94 13.79 5.29
CA VAL A 4 3.41 12.99 4.17
C VAL A 4 4.29 11.74 3.95
N SER A 5 5.61 11.85 4.13
CA SER A 5 6.53 10.69 4.05
C SER A 5 6.32 9.64 5.16
N ALA A 6 5.76 10.03 6.32
CA ALA A 6 5.44 9.10 7.40
C ALA A 6 4.27 8.16 7.06
N PHE A 7 3.44 8.54 6.08
CA PHE A 7 2.19 7.85 5.79
C PHE A 7 2.39 6.65 4.84
N PHE A 8 3.45 6.69 4.02
CA PHE A 8 3.87 5.62 3.11
C PHE A 8 4.42 4.38 3.81
N PHE A 9 4.85 4.54 5.07
CA PHE A 9 5.34 3.45 5.90
C PHE A 9 4.27 2.37 6.16
N PHE A 10 2.97 2.68 6.04
CA PHE A 10 1.92 1.70 6.33
C PHE A 10 1.96 0.46 5.43
N LEU A 11 2.35 0.64 4.17
CA LEU A 11 2.32 -0.43 3.18
C LEU A 11 3.72 -1.03 2.94
N VAL A 12 4.76 -0.22 3.11
CA VAL A 12 6.16 -0.64 2.98
C VAL A 12 6.68 -1.36 4.24
N MET A 13 6.26 -0.99 5.46
CA MET A 13 6.69 -1.75 6.66
C MET A 13 5.97 -3.11 6.80
N LEU A 14 4.80 -3.27 6.19
CA LEU A 14 4.13 -4.57 6.12
C LEU A 14 4.80 -5.49 5.09
N ALA A 15 5.41 -4.96 4.04
CA ALA A 15 6.17 -5.72 3.06
C ALA A 15 7.67 -5.56 3.39
N GLY A 16 8.14 -6.27 4.41
CA GLY A 16 9.50 -6.16 4.93
C GLY A 16 10.54 -5.98 3.83
N TYR A 17 11.26 -4.86 3.90
CA TYR A 17 12.49 -4.49 3.21
C TYR A 17 12.68 -4.91 1.75
N VAL A 18 12.75 -3.90 0.90
CA VAL A 18 13.15 -3.90 -0.52
C VAL A 18 14.40 -4.75 -0.74
N ALA A 19 14.29 -5.75 -1.61
CA ALA A 19 15.42 -6.32 -2.34
C ALA A 19 15.07 -6.35 -3.84
N THR A 20 15.94 -5.68 -4.60
CA THR A 20 16.16 -5.66 -6.05
C THR A 20 15.24 -6.53 -6.92
N ALA A 21 14.44 -5.88 -7.76
CA ALA A 21 13.73 -6.53 -8.86
C ALA A 21 14.73 -6.98 -9.93
N ASP A 22 14.98 -8.28 -10.00
CA ASP A 22 15.54 -8.95 -11.18
C ASP A 22 14.49 -9.94 -11.68
N SER A 23 13.99 -9.71 -12.89
CA SER A 23 13.34 -10.54 -13.93
C SER A 23 12.47 -11.78 -13.59
N GLY A 24 12.39 -12.29 -12.36
CA GLY A 24 11.42 -13.25 -11.82
C GLY A 24 10.16 -12.59 -11.21
N ASP A 25 9.94 -11.34 -11.58
CA ASP A 25 9.24 -10.27 -10.86
C ASP A 25 7.72 -10.49 -10.67
N GLN A 26 7.02 -11.12 -11.62
CA GLN A 26 5.57 -11.29 -11.53
C GLN A 26 5.13 -12.29 -10.44
N ASN A 27 5.86 -13.39 -10.27
CA ASN A 27 5.53 -14.38 -9.24
C ASN A 27 5.80 -13.84 -7.84
N GLU A 28 6.87 -13.05 -7.69
CA GLU A 28 7.19 -12.38 -6.44
C GLU A 28 6.17 -11.28 -6.11
N LEU A 29 5.81 -10.43 -7.08
CA LEU A 29 4.78 -9.40 -6.93
C LEU A 29 3.42 -10.01 -6.56
N SER A 30 3.08 -11.14 -7.18
CA SER A 30 1.89 -11.96 -6.87
C SER A 30 1.92 -12.50 -5.43
N ALA A 31 3.08 -12.98 -4.95
CA ALA A 31 3.25 -13.45 -3.59
C ALA A 31 3.15 -12.31 -2.56
N ARG A 32 3.84 -11.19 -2.82
CA ARG A 32 3.84 -9.99 -1.97
C ARG A 32 2.44 -9.36 -1.88
N SER A 33 1.72 -9.24 -3.00
CA SER A 33 0.33 -8.76 -3.01
C SER A 33 -0.61 -9.69 -2.23
N THR A 34 -0.42 -11.01 -2.33
CA THR A 34 -1.16 -11.98 -1.52
C THR A 34 -0.87 -11.80 -0.03
N GLN A 35 0.39 -11.67 0.36
CA GLN A 35 0.79 -11.47 1.75
C GLN A 35 0.20 -10.17 2.32
N LEU A 36 0.27 -9.08 1.56
CA LEU A 36 -0.30 -7.79 1.97
C LEU A 36 -1.82 -7.89 2.16
N THR A 37 -2.51 -8.58 1.25
CA THR A 37 -3.97 -8.80 1.33
C THR A 37 -4.32 -9.65 2.54
N ARG A 38 -3.57 -10.72 2.83
CA ARG A 38 -3.75 -11.52 4.04
C ARG A 38 -3.61 -10.68 5.30
N ARG A 39 -2.58 -9.84 5.39
CA ARG A 39 -2.38 -8.97 6.56
C ARG A 39 -3.49 -7.94 6.71
N MET A 40 -3.98 -7.35 5.61
CA MET A 40 -5.17 -6.49 5.64
C MET A 40 -6.40 -7.26 6.15
N ALA A 41 -6.60 -8.49 5.66
CA ALA A 41 -7.72 -9.34 6.03
C ALA A 41 -7.76 -9.69 7.54
N LEU A 42 -6.59 -9.71 8.21
CA LEU A 42 -6.51 -9.90 9.67
C LEU A 42 -7.17 -8.76 10.47
N ARG A 43 -7.24 -7.55 9.91
CA ARG A 43 -7.80 -6.36 10.58
C ARG A 43 -9.11 -5.88 9.95
N THR A 44 -9.30 -6.17 8.67
CA THR A 44 -10.46 -5.79 7.88
C THR A 44 -11.04 -7.05 7.27
N PRO A 45 -12.10 -7.65 7.83
CA PRO A 45 -12.62 -8.91 7.32
C PRO A 45 -13.11 -8.73 5.88
N LEU A 46 -12.56 -9.48 4.93
CA LEU A 46 -12.91 -9.44 3.52
C LEU A 46 -13.67 -10.72 3.14
N ASN A 47 -14.68 -10.61 2.28
CA ASN A 47 -15.19 -11.78 1.57
C ASN A 47 -14.26 -12.14 0.38
N GLU A 48 -14.49 -13.28 -0.26
CA GLU A 48 -13.64 -13.77 -1.36
C GLU A 48 -13.54 -12.78 -2.53
N GLY A 49 -14.67 -12.19 -2.94
CA GLY A 49 -14.69 -11.22 -4.04
C GLY A 49 -13.93 -9.94 -3.70
N GLN A 50 -14.04 -9.47 -2.45
CA GLN A 50 -13.27 -8.33 -1.96
C GLN A 50 -11.79 -8.67 -1.86
N TYR A 51 -11.45 -9.85 -1.36
CA TYR A 51 -10.07 -10.31 -1.23
C TYR A 51 -9.35 -10.30 -2.58
N MET A 52 -9.98 -10.83 -3.63
CA MET A 52 -9.40 -10.85 -4.97
C MET A 52 -9.19 -9.44 -5.53
N LYS A 53 -10.16 -8.54 -5.37
CA LYS A 53 -10.04 -7.13 -5.81
C LYS A 53 -8.97 -6.37 -5.05
N VAL A 54 -8.93 -6.53 -3.73
CA VAL A 54 -7.89 -5.91 -2.87
C VAL A 54 -6.51 -6.45 -3.23
N ARG A 55 -6.37 -7.74 -3.52
CA ARG A 55 -5.10 -8.33 -3.98
C ARG A 55 -4.62 -7.72 -5.29
N GLN A 56 -5.51 -7.55 -6.26
CA GLN A 56 -5.16 -6.89 -7.51
C GLN A 56 -4.76 -5.42 -7.29
N LEU A 57 -5.50 -4.70 -6.44
CA LEU A 57 -5.17 -3.32 -6.08
C LEU A 57 -3.81 -3.21 -5.37
N ASN A 58 -3.50 -4.15 -4.48
CA ASN A 58 -2.21 -4.29 -3.82
C ASN A 58 -1.07 -4.59 -4.80
N MET A 59 -1.32 -5.43 -5.79
CA MET A 59 -0.35 -5.74 -6.84
C MET A 59 0.00 -4.51 -7.66
N ARG A 60 -1.01 -3.70 -8.04
CA ARG A 60 -0.79 -2.42 -8.72
C ARG A 60 0.05 -1.47 -7.88
N LEU A 61 -0.31 -1.31 -6.60
CA LEU A 61 0.43 -0.43 -5.70
C LEU A 61 1.91 -0.85 -5.56
N LEU A 62 2.17 -2.14 -5.41
CA LEU A 62 3.53 -2.68 -5.32
C LEU A 62 4.35 -2.49 -6.61
N ALA A 63 3.70 -2.29 -7.76
CA ALA A 63 4.37 -1.96 -9.02
C ALA A 63 4.57 -0.43 -9.21
N GLU A 64 3.57 0.38 -8.86
CA GLU A 64 3.61 1.84 -9.04
C GLU A 64 4.64 2.52 -8.14
N VAL A 65 4.85 2.01 -6.92
CA VAL A 65 5.76 2.63 -5.94
C VAL A 65 7.22 2.56 -6.36
N PRO A 66 7.79 1.37 -6.69
CA PRO A 66 9.16 1.30 -7.20
C PRO A 66 9.32 2.06 -8.52
N ALA A 67 8.30 2.06 -9.39
CA ALA A 67 8.33 2.83 -10.63
C ALA A 67 8.45 4.33 -10.37
N ALA A 68 7.67 4.88 -9.42
CA ALA A 68 7.77 6.27 -9.01
C ALA A 68 9.15 6.59 -8.39
N GLN A 69 9.68 5.70 -7.55
CA GLN A 69 11.02 5.86 -6.95
C GLN A 69 12.12 5.89 -8.00
N ALA A 70 12.05 5.00 -9.01
CA ALA A 70 13.00 4.98 -10.10
C ALA A 70 12.89 6.26 -10.95
N GLN A 71 11.68 6.67 -11.29
CA GLN A 71 11.40 7.84 -12.13
C GLN A 71 11.83 9.16 -11.50
N PHE A 72 11.61 9.34 -10.19
CA PHE A 72 11.84 10.61 -9.49
C PHE A 72 13.03 10.54 -8.51
N SER A 73 13.96 9.60 -8.71
CA SER A 73 15.14 9.39 -7.84
C SER A 73 16.01 10.63 -7.63
N GLY A 74 16.01 11.58 -8.58
CA GLY A 74 16.75 12.86 -8.50
C GLY A 74 15.92 14.06 -8.04
N ASP A 75 14.60 13.91 -7.82
CA ASP A 75 13.70 15.00 -7.44
C ASP A 75 12.77 14.54 -6.31
N ALA A 76 13.21 14.79 -5.08
CA ALA A 76 12.48 14.40 -3.88
C ALA A 76 11.08 15.05 -3.78
N ALA A 77 10.92 16.28 -4.27
CA ALA A 77 9.63 16.97 -4.22
C ALA A 77 8.64 16.36 -5.21
N ALA A 78 9.11 16.01 -6.42
CA ALA A 78 8.29 15.31 -7.40
C ALA A 78 7.98 13.87 -6.95
N LEU A 79 8.93 13.17 -6.33
CA LEU A 79 8.71 11.84 -5.75
C LEU A 79 7.62 11.88 -4.67
N ASP A 80 7.72 12.80 -3.71
CA ASP A 80 6.74 12.94 -2.64
C ASP A 80 5.33 13.21 -3.19
N LYS A 81 5.23 14.09 -4.21
CA LYS A 81 3.97 14.37 -4.89
C LYS A 81 3.40 13.12 -5.57
N GLN A 82 4.23 12.40 -6.33
CA GLN A 82 3.80 11.19 -7.04
C GLN A 82 3.32 10.11 -6.08
N LEU A 83 4.06 9.89 -4.99
CA LEU A 83 3.68 8.91 -3.98
C LEU A 83 2.35 9.28 -3.29
N ALA A 84 2.15 10.56 -2.98
CA ALA A 84 0.88 11.04 -2.43
C ALA A 84 -0.30 10.80 -3.38
N GLU A 85 -0.09 10.98 -4.70
CA GLU A 85 -1.12 10.70 -5.71
C GLU A 85 -1.43 9.21 -5.85
N VAL A 86 -0.40 8.36 -5.91
CA VAL A 86 -0.54 6.89 -5.93
C VAL A 86 -1.36 6.43 -4.73
N GLN A 87 -1.06 6.97 -3.55
CA GLN A 87 -1.79 6.67 -2.34
C GLN A 87 -3.25 7.14 -2.38
N ALA A 88 -3.51 8.38 -2.78
CA ALA A 88 -4.87 8.91 -2.84
C ALA A 88 -5.75 8.06 -3.77
N ARG A 89 -5.22 7.66 -4.94
CA ARG A 89 -5.91 6.74 -5.87
C ARG A 89 -6.16 5.37 -5.24
N TYR A 90 -5.17 4.80 -4.58
CA TYR A 90 -5.33 3.51 -3.90
C TYR A 90 -6.44 3.55 -2.85
N GLU A 91 -6.49 4.60 -2.03
CA GLU A 91 -7.51 4.73 -0.98
C GLU A 91 -8.91 4.94 -1.56
N TRP A 92 -9.02 5.69 -2.66
CA TRP A 92 -10.28 5.85 -3.40
C TRP A 92 -10.76 4.52 -3.98
N ASP A 93 -9.90 3.80 -4.69
CA ASP A 93 -10.22 2.48 -5.26
C ASP A 93 -10.62 1.49 -4.15
N LEU A 94 -9.90 1.50 -3.02
CA LEU A 94 -10.20 0.64 -1.88
C LEU A 94 -11.58 0.95 -1.28
N ALA A 95 -11.96 2.22 -1.20
CA ALA A 95 -13.29 2.64 -0.72
C ALA A 95 -14.43 2.15 -1.64
N THR A 96 -14.17 1.87 -2.91
CA THR A 96 -15.17 1.26 -3.82
C THR A 96 -15.34 -0.25 -3.59
N ILE A 97 -14.36 -0.90 -2.97
CA ILE A 97 -14.36 -2.36 -2.73
C ILE A 97 -14.90 -2.68 -1.33
N LEU A 98 -14.55 -1.87 -0.34
CA LEU A 98 -14.89 -2.09 1.06
C LEU A 98 -16.25 -1.50 1.41
N TRP A 99 -16.98 -2.19 2.28
CA TRP A 99 -18.15 -1.63 2.94
C TRP A 99 -17.73 -0.55 3.95
N PRO A 100 -18.62 0.39 4.31
CA PRO A 100 -18.29 1.47 5.24
C PRO A 100 -17.64 1.01 6.55
N ARG A 101 -18.14 -0.08 7.15
CA ARG A 101 -17.59 -0.64 8.39
C ARG A 101 -16.19 -1.24 8.21
N GLN A 102 -15.92 -1.85 7.05
CA GLN A 102 -14.60 -2.37 6.68
C GLN A 102 -13.62 -1.21 6.42
N MET A 103 -14.08 -0.14 5.77
CA MET A 103 -13.27 1.07 5.53
C MET A 103 -12.89 1.77 6.84
N GLN A 104 -13.80 1.79 7.82
CA GLN A 104 -13.49 2.30 9.16
C GLN A 104 -12.42 1.44 9.86
N ALA A 105 -12.55 0.10 9.81
CA ALA A 105 -11.57 -0.82 10.39
C ALA A 105 -10.18 -0.66 9.74
N TYR A 106 -10.13 -0.52 8.42
CA TYR A 106 -8.90 -0.23 7.68
C TYR A 106 -8.28 1.11 8.12
N THR A 107 -9.08 2.17 8.18
CA THR A 107 -8.62 3.51 8.58
C THR A 107 -8.08 3.53 10.00
N GLN A 108 -8.73 2.81 10.93
CA GLN A 108 -8.25 2.67 12.30
C GLN A 108 -6.92 1.91 12.35
N ALA A 109 -6.82 0.77 11.66
CA ALA A 109 -5.57 0.00 11.59
C ALA A 109 -4.41 0.83 11.01
N LYS A 110 -4.72 1.71 10.04
CA LYS A 110 -3.78 2.67 9.47
C LYS A 110 -3.31 3.71 10.48
N ALA A 111 -4.25 4.32 11.21
CA ALA A 111 -3.95 5.31 12.24
C ALA A 111 -3.12 4.72 13.39
N ASP A 112 -3.45 3.51 13.84
CA ASP A 112 -2.71 2.82 14.91
C ASP A 112 -1.24 2.65 14.55
N LEU A 113 -0.94 2.18 13.34
CA LEU A 113 0.44 1.98 12.90
C LEU A 113 1.23 3.29 12.78
N MET A 114 0.59 4.35 12.32
CA MET A 114 1.21 5.68 12.25
C MET A 114 1.48 6.27 13.63
N ALA A 115 0.59 6.02 14.59
CA ALA A 115 0.80 6.43 15.98
C ALA A 115 1.99 5.70 16.63
N PHE A 116 2.25 4.44 16.25
CA PHE A 116 3.43 3.70 16.71
C PHE A 116 4.73 4.15 16.02
N GLY A 117 4.70 4.57 14.77
CA GLY A 117 5.89 5.05 14.04
C GLY A 117 6.40 6.43 14.46
N ASN A 118 5.63 7.17 15.27
CA ASN A 118 5.95 8.54 15.70
C ASN A 118 6.37 8.62 17.19
N ARG A 119 6.78 7.49 17.79
CA ARG A 119 7.33 7.40 19.16
C ARG A 119 8.79 7.00 19.15
#